data_AF-A0A4Y7L618-F1
#
_entry.id   AF-A0A4Y7L618-F1
#
_cell.length_a   1.000
_cell.length_b   1.000
_cell.length_c   1.000
_cell.angle_alpha   90.00
_cell.angle_beta   90.00
_cell.angle_gamma   90.00
#
_symmetry.space_group_name_H-M   'P 1'
#
loop_
_entity.id
_entity.type
_entity.pdbx_description
1 polymer ?
#
loop_
_entity_poly.entity_id
_entity_poly.type
_entity_poly.pdbx_seq_one_letter_code
_entity_poly.pdbx_strand_id
1 'polypeptide(L)'
;MSSLHRSSAILAVAEVLNRLRRNFSKGIDGTIYFQSFILVVTLLERFSIGQSKEEFLMRMIEEKQFKAAEQWATFVGKALVITLINRYLDLKLLKNASDLIEKNNIKQDSLEVHHMYKKSEVESFAEKGLWEYAEFRTNENKQLLEHLVYLAREAGYPEKADELCKQYTLDGVGVAKSQGDIEQVDNPAGLERARLCIEECNVIGVDCEWKPKYVKGSKHVKVSIMQISSEKAVFILDLINLSEDEPKSLDKCLQCILHSSSILKLGE
;
A
#
# COMPACT_ATOMS: atom_id res chain seq x y z
N MET A 1 52.42 2.49 9.91
CA MET A 1 51.71 2.99 11.12
C MET A 1 50.20 2.75 11.12
N SER A 2 49.57 2.24 10.05
CA SER A 2 48.10 2.05 9.95
C SER A 2 47.54 0.75 10.55
N SER A 3 48.35 -0.32 10.71
CA SER A 3 47.86 -1.63 11.19
C SER A 3 47.72 -1.73 12.72
N LEU A 4 48.61 -1.06 13.48
CA LEU A 4 48.53 -1.04 14.96
C LEU A 4 47.32 -0.25 15.48
N HIS A 5 46.98 0.87 14.83
CA HIS A 5 45.79 1.65 15.21
C HIS A 5 44.48 0.90 14.93
N ARG A 6 44.41 0.12 13.84
CA ARG A 6 43.27 -0.77 13.56
C ARG A 6 43.14 -1.89 14.60
N SER A 7 44.24 -2.48 15.06
CA SER A 7 44.19 -3.55 16.06
C SER A 7 43.73 -3.07 17.45
N SER A 8 44.17 -1.89 17.88
CA SER A 8 43.72 -1.26 19.13
C SER A 8 42.25 -0.87 19.09
N ALA A 9 41.78 -0.34 17.95
CA ALA A 9 40.38 -0.02 17.72
C ALA A 9 39.46 -1.25 17.74
N ILE A 10 39.88 -2.35 17.11
CA ILE A 10 39.13 -3.62 17.12
C ILE A 10 39.01 -4.15 18.55
N LEU A 11 40.07 -4.06 19.36
CA LEU A 11 40.03 -4.44 20.77
C LEU A 11 39.09 -3.55 21.59
N ALA A 12 39.09 -2.24 21.35
CA ALA A 12 38.17 -1.31 22.02
C ALA A 12 36.70 -1.57 21.65
N VAL A 13 36.42 -1.83 20.36
CA VAL A 13 35.07 -2.20 19.89
C VAL A 13 34.66 -3.56 20.47
N ALA A 14 35.56 -4.54 20.49
CA ALA A 14 35.31 -5.85 21.10
C ALA A 14 35.04 -5.73 22.61
N GLU A 15 35.72 -4.83 23.31
CA GLU A 15 35.48 -4.59 24.73
C GLU A 15 34.13 -3.90 24.97
N VAL A 16 33.75 -2.92 24.15
CA VAL A 16 32.41 -2.30 24.19
C VAL A 16 31.32 -3.33 23.91
N LEU A 17 31.46 -4.14 22.86
CA LEU A 17 30.53 -5.23 22.54
C LEU A 17 30.45 -6.28 23.65
N ASN A 18 31.57 -6.63 24.28
CA ASN A 18 31.61 -7.55 25.41
C ASN A 18 31.02 -6.97 26.71
N ARG A 19 31.14 -5.65 26.93
CA ARG A 19 30.45 -4.95 28.04
C ARG A 19 28.95 -4.94 27.81
N LEU A 20 28.53 -4.69 26.57
CA LEU A 20 27.12 -4.74 26.20
C LEU A 20 26.55 -6.14 26.37
N ARG A 21 27.21 -7.16 25.83
CA ARG A 21 26.83 -8.56 26.00
C ARG A 21 26.69 -8.96 27.47
N ARG A 22 27.58 -8.49 28.35
CA ARG A 22 27.50 -8.73 29.80
C ARG A 22 26.34 -8.00 30.46
N ASN A 23 26.05 -6.76 30.05
CA ASN A 23 24.90 -6.01 30.57
C ASN A 23 23.57 -6.62 30.10
N PHE A 24 23.49 -7.07 28.84
CA PHE A 24 22.35 -7.83 28.29
C PHE A 24 22.06 -9.11 29.09
N SER A 25 23.08 -9.83 29.56
CA SER A 25 22.87 -11.02 30.39
C SER A 25 22.37 -10.74 31.82
N LYS A 26 22.34 -9.47 32.25
CA LYS A 26 22.11 -9.09 33.66
C LYS A 26 20.88 -8.21 33.90
N GLY A 27 20.08 -7.87 32.88
CA GLY A 27 18.78 -7.21 33.07
C GLY A 27 18.84 -5.89 33.84
N ILE A 28 19.78 -5.00 33.50
CA ILE A 28 19.97 -3.69 34.17
C ILE A 28 19.12 -2.60 33.48
N ASP A 29 18.87 -1.48 34.16
CA ASP A 29 17.90 -0.42 33.83
C ASP A 29 18.01 0.23 32.42
N GLY A 30 16.86 0.55 31.81
CA GLY A 30 16.67 0.90 30.39
C GLY A 30 17.32 2.21 29.93
N THR A 31 17.71 3.10 30.85
CA THR A 31 18.34 4.39 30.50
C THR A 31 19.80 4.23 30.03
N ILE A 32 20.50 3.19 30.50
CA ILE A 32 21.88 2.88 30.07
C ILE A 32 21.90 2.26 28.65
N TYR A 33 20.80 1.64 28.24
CA TYR A 33 20.66 1.00 26.91
C TYR A 33 20.50 2.00 25.77
N PHE A 34 19.80 3.12 25.98
CA PHE A 34 19.53 4.11 24.92
C PHE A 34 20.80 4.77 24.36
N GLN A 35 21.80 5.03 25.22
CA GLN A 35 23.11 5.55 24.78
C GLN A 35 23.98 4.47 24.13
N SER A 36 23.68 3.19 24.31
CA SER A 36 24.56 2.11 23.88
C SER A 36 24.52 1.85 22.38
N PHE A 37 23.34 1.81 21.76
CA PHE A 37 23.23 1.45 20.35
C PHE A 37 23.73 2.55 19.42
N ILE A 38 23.38 3.82 19.66
CA ILE A 38 23.91 4.94 18.86
C ILE A 38 25.44 5.01 18.95
N LEU A 39 26.01 4.86 20.16
CA LEU A 39 27.45 4.89 20.34
C LEU A 39 28.13 3.70 19.62
N VAL A 40 27.55 2.51 19.72
CA VAL A 40 28.06 1.31 19.04
C VAL A 40 28.02 1.48 17.53
N VAL A 41 26.90 1.91 16.98
CA VAL A 41 26.76 2.16 15.53
C VAL A 41 27.77 3.20 15.06
N THR A 42 27.94 4.29 15.82
CA THR A 42 28.93 5.34 15.50
C THR A 42 30.37 4.80 15.52
N LEU A 43 30.71 3.91 16.46
CA LEU A 43 32.02 3.27 16.52
C LEU A 43 32.20 2.28 15.36
N LEU A 44 31.21 1.45 15.08
CA LEU A 44 31.24 0.49 13.96
C LEU A 44 31.41 1.20 12.62
N GLU A 45 30.68 2.31 12.42
CA GLU A 45 30.80 3.20 11.26
C GLU A 45 32.22 3.77 11.13
N ARG A 46 32.74 4.38 12.21
CA ARG A 46 34.08 4.97 12.25
C ARG A 46 35.20 3.98 11.93
N PHE A 47 35.02 2.70 12.27
CA PHE A 47 35.98 1.63 12.00
C PHE A 47 35.65 0.81 10.75
N SER A 48 34.60 1.17 10.02
CA SER A 48 34.15 0.48 8.81
C SER A 48 33.85 -1.02 9.04
N ILE A 49 33.27 -1.37 10.18
CA ILE A 49 32.94 -2.76 10.56
C ILE A 49 31.48 -3.05 10.23
N GLY A 50 31.23 -3.95 9.28
CA GLY A 50 29.88 -4.31 8.80
C GLY A 50 29.41 -5.73 9.11
N GLN A 51 29.93 -6.37 10.18
CA GLN A 51 29.51 -7.71 10.57
C GLN A 51 28.16 -7.71 11.31
N SER A 52 27.43 -8.83 11.27
CA SER A 52 26.14 -9.03 11.97
C SER A 52 25.05 -8.01 11.59
N LYS A 53 24.70 -7.95 10.31
CA LYS A 53 23.86 -6.90 9.73
C LYS A 53 22.40 -6.95 10.21
N GLU A 54 21.74 -8.10 10.04
CA GLU A 54 20.30 -8.25 10.27
C GLU A 54 19.95 -8.49 11.73
N GLU A 55 20.61 -9.44 12.42
CA GLU A 55 20.35 -9.72 13.84
C GLU A 55 20.53 -8.49 14.73
N PHE A 56 21.57 -7.69 14.44
CA PHE A 56 21.84 -6.46 15.19
C PHE A 56 20.77 -5.39 14.91
N LEU A 57 20.32 -5.28 13.65
CA LEU A 57 19.20 -4.42 13.28
C LEU A 57 17.91 -4.82 13.99
N MET A 58 17.54 -6.11 13.96
CA MET A 58 16.32 -6.61 14.60
C MET A 58 16.31 -6.30 16.10
N ARG A 59 17.43 -6.47 16.77
CA ARG A 59 17.55 -6.11 18.19
C ARG A 59 17.35 -4.61 18.45
N MET A 60 17.87 -3.74 17.57
CA MET A 60 17.62 -2.30 17.69
C MET A 60 16.14 -1.96 17.53
N ILE A 61 15.41 -2.68 16.67
CA ILE A 61 13.97 -2.51 16.48
C ILE A 61 13.20 -2.99 17.73
N GLU A 62 13.52 -4.17 18.26
CA GLU A 62 12.92 -4.74 19.48
C GLU A 62 13.05 -3.78 20.67
N GLU A 63 14.23 -3.16 20.82
CA GLU A 63 14.56 -2.19 21.87
C GLU A 63 14.07 -0.76 21.55
N LYS A 64 13.28 -0.57 20.48
CA LYS A 64 12.73 0.71 20.01
C LYS A 64 13.80 1.78 19.73
N GLN A 65 15.02 1.38 19.39
CA GLN A 65 16.15 2.23 19.05
C GLN A 65 16.18 2.61 17.56
N PHE A 66 15.09 3.20 17.06
CA PHE A 66 14.88 3.47 15.64
C PHE A 66 15.97 4.34 15.01
N LYS A 67 16.44 5.37 15.72
CA LYS A 67 17.52 6.24 15.21
C LYS A 67 18.84 5.48 14.99
N ALA A 68 19.16 4.54 15.87
CA ALA A 68 20.36 3.71 15.74
C ALA A 68 20.20 2.69 14.60
N ALA A 69 19.01 2.11 14.49
CA ALA A 69 18.66 1.20 13.39
C ALA A 69 18.78 1.90 12.03
N GLU A 70 18.26 3.12 11.89
CA GLU A 70 18.36 3.93 10.68
C GLU A 70 19.82 4.25 10.33
N GLN A 71 20.61 4.74 11.30
CA GLN A 71 22.03 5.02 11.09
C GLN A 71 22.80 3.77 10.65
N TRP A 72 22.54 2.63 11.29
CA TRP A 72 23.19 1.36 10.95
C TRP A 72 22.81 0.87 9.55
N ALA A 73 21.52 0.91 9.21
CA ALA A 73 21.03 0.51 7.90
C ALA A 73 21.65 1.35 6.78
N THR A 74 21.68 2.68 6.96
CA THR A 74 22.29 3.59 5.98
C THR A 74 23.81 3.36 5.84
N PHE A 75 24.53 3.13 6.95
CA PHE A 75 25.96 2.83 6.92
C PHE A 75 26.27 1.50 6.21
N VAL A 76 25.51 0.43 6.50
CA VAL A 76 25.73 -0.90 5.90
C VAL A 76 25.37 -0.92 4.42
N GLY A 77 24.30 -0.22 4.03
CA GLY A 77 23.93 0.01 2.64
C GLY A 77 22.48 -0.35 2.31
N LYS A 78 22.11 -0.08 1.04
CA LYS A 78 20.73 -0.07 0.55
C LYS A 78 19.91 -1.32 0.85
N ALA A 79 20.52 -2.51 0.79
CA ALA A 79 19.81 -3.77 1.08
C ALA A 79 19.26 -3.79 2.52
N LEU A 80 20.05 -3.34 3.50
CA LEU A 80 19.62 -3.31 4.89
C LEU A 80 18.61 -2.19 5.16
N VAL A 81 18.67 -1.10 4.40
CA VAL A 81 17.64 -0.04 4.42
C VAL A 81 16.29 -0.58 3.94
N ILE A 82 16.26 -1.36 2.86
CA ILE A 82 15.02 -2.01 2.37
C ILE A 82 14.47 -2.97 3.43
N THR A 83 15.32 -3.78 4.06
CA THR A 83 14.90 -4.65 5.17
C THR A 83 14.29 -3.85 6.32
N LEU A 84 14.89 -2.72 6.71
CA LEU A 84 14.36 -1.86 7.76
C LEU A 84 13.00 -1.24 7.39
N ILE A 85 12.83 -0.80 6.13
CA ILE A 85 11.56 -0.28 5.63
C ILE A 85 10.47 -1.35 5.72
N ASN A 86 10.73 -2.56 5.24
CA ASN A 86 9.77 -3.67 5.32
C ASN A 86 9.39 -3.98 6.77
N ARG A 87 10.34 -3.92 7.70
CA ARG A 87 10.06 -4.10 9.13
C ARG A 87 9.22 -2.97 9.72
N TYR A 88 9.42 -1.73 9.30
CA TYR A 88 8.56 -0.63 9.70
C TYR A 88 7.14 -0.77 9.16
N LEU A 89 6.98 -1.32 7.95
CA LEU A 89 5.65 -1.66 7.42
C LEU A 89 4.97 -2.75 8.23
N ASP A 90 5.68 -3.86 8.53
CA ASP A 90 5.17 -4.95 9.39
C ASP A 90 4.68 -4.42 10.75
N LEU A 91 5.41 -3.46 11.32
CA LEU A 91 5.13 -2.86 12.62
C LEU A 91 4.16 -1.67 12.57
N LYS A 92 3.62 -1.33 11.40
CA LYS A 92 2.76 -0.16 11.16
C LYS A 92 3.41 1.18 11.55
N LEU A 93 4.74 1.26 11.53
CA LEU A 93 5.54 2.47 11.76
C LEU A 93 5.71 3.26 10.45
N LEU A 94 4.57 3.62 9.85
CA LEU A 94 4.51 4.19 8.50
C LEU A 94 5.29 5.50 8.36
N LYS A 95 5.33 6.34 9.41
CA LYS A 95 6.13 7.57 9.43
C LYS A 95 7.62 7.30 9.28
N ASN A 96 8.15 6.39 10.08
CA ASN A 96 9.56 6.01 10.04
C ASN A 96 9.92 5.38 8.68
N ALA A 97 9.02 4.58 8.10
CA ALA A 97 9.20 4.02 6.76
C ALA A 97 9.30 5.12 5.69
N SER A 98 8.35 6.07 5.71
CA SER A 98 8.32 7.20 4.75
C SER A 98 9.56 8.08 4.85
N ASP A 99 9.92 8.51 6.06
CA ASP A 99 11.11 9.34 6.31
C ASP A 99 12.39 8.66 5.81
N LEU A 100 12.49 7.34 5.98
CA LEU A 100 13.67 6.57 5.61
C LEU A 100 13.77 6.37 4.08
N ILE A 101 12.64 6.18 3.40
CA ILE A 101 12.53 6.12 1.94
C ILE A 101 13.02 7.43 1.31
N GLU A 102 12.51 8.57 1.81
CA GLU A 102 12.88 9.90 1.31
C GLU A 102 14.38 10.17 1.47
N LYS A 103 14.92 9.93 2.67
CA LYS A 103 16.35 10.16 2.97
C LYS A 103 17.29 9.34 2.09
N ASN A 104 16.89 8.15 1.65
CA ASN A 104 17.77 7.23 0.91
C ASN A 104 17.48 7.17 -0.60
N ASN A 105 16.58 8.02 -1.12
CA ASN A 105 16.20 8.08 -2.54
C ASN A 105 15.86 6.70 -3.14
N ILE A 106 15.16 5.85 -2.37
CA ILE A 106 14.78 4.51 -2.82
C ILE A 106 13.58 4.65 -3.77
N LYS A 107 13.79 4.30 -5.05
CA LYS A 107 12.80 4.47 -6.13
C LYS A 107 11.83 3.29 -6.31
N GLN A 108 12.15 2.11 -5.76
CA GLN A 108 11.33 0.92 -5.94
C GLN A 108 10.31 0.81 -4.81
N ASP A 109 9.04 0.63 -5.15
CA ASP A 109 7.85 0.45 -4.29
C ASP A 109 7.56 1.61 -3.29
N SER A 110 8.27 2.74 -3.42
CA SER A 110 8.13 3.91 -2.53
C SER A 110 6.84 4.69 -2.68
N LEU A 111 6.19 4.60 -3.85
CA LEU A 111 4.93 5.32 -4.10
C LEU A 111 3.79 4.75 -3.26
N GLU A 112 3.73 3.42 -3.12
CA GLU A 112 2.67 2.72 -2.39
C GLU A 112 2.81 2.92 -0.88
N VAL A 113 4.03 2.82 -0.33
CA VAL A 113 4.28 3.04 1.10
C VAL A 113 3.99 4.48 1.51
N HIS A 114 4.39 5.45 0.71
CA HIS A 114 4.13 6.87 0.97
C HIS A 114 2.64 7.21 0.80
N HIS A 115 1.95 6.59 -0.16
CA HIS A 115 0.49 6.69 -0.29
C HIS A 115 -0.22 6.08 0.92
N MET A 116 0.18 4.89 1.38
CA MET A 116 -0.36 4.23 2.58
C MET A 116 -0.13 5.06 3.85
N TYR A 117 1.06 5.65 4.02
CA TYR A 117 1.34 6.52 5.16
C TYR A 117 0.43 7.75 5.18
N LYS A 118 0.34 8.46 4.04
CA LYS A 118 -0.52 9.64 3.94
C LYS A 118 -2.00 9.30 4.14
N LYS A 119 -2.45 8.18 3.58
CA LYS A 119 -3.81 7.67 3.79
C LYS A 119 -4.10 7.43 5.27
N SER A 120 -3.19 6.76 5.99
CA SER A 120 -3.32 6.50 7.43
C SER A 120 -3.30 7.77 8.28
N GLU A 121 -2.49 8.79 7.93
CA GLU A 121 -2.54 10.10 8.61
C GLU A 121 -3.91 10.77 8.43
N VAL A 122 -4.43 10.80 7.20
CA VAL A 122 -5.75 11.36 6.88
C VAL A 122 -6.85 10.67 7.67
N GLU A 123 -6.84 9.32 7.71
CA GLU A 123 -7.76 8.51 8.51
C GLU A 123 -7.69 8.86 10.00
N SER A 124 -6.48 8.91 10.58
CA SER A 124 -6.30 9.25 12.01
C SER A 124 -6.82 10.65 12.37
N PHE A 125 -6.72 11.63 11.46
CA PHE A 125 -7.28 12.96 11.70
C PHE A 125 -8.81 12.98 11.51
N ALA A 126 -9.32 12.29 10.49
CA ALA A 126 -10.76 12.15 10.23
C ALA A 126 -11.49 11.46 11.40
N GLU A 127 -10.94 10.36 11.93
CA GLU A 127 -11.49 9.65 13.11
C GLU A 127 -11.61 10.56 14.35
N LYS A 128 -10.72 11.55 14.47
CA LYS A 128 -10.74 12.54 15.56
C LYS A 128 -11.63 13.74 15.27
N GLY A 129 -12.30 13.78 14.11
CA GLY A 129 -13.09 14.91 13.64
C GLY A 129 -12.26 16.14 13.23
N LEU A 130 -10.95 15.98 13.06
CA LEU A 130 -10.02 17.06 12.71
C LEU A 130 -9.92 17.25 11.19
N TRP A 131 -11.04 17.59 10.56
CA TRP A 131 -11.19 17.59 9.10
C TRP A 131 -10.25 18.55 8.36
N GLU A 132 -10.03 19.75 8.91
CA GLU A 132 -9.10 20.74 8.32
C GLU A 132 -7.65 20.22 8.28
N TYR A 133 -7.23 19.50 9.32
CA TYR A 133 -5.91 18.88 9.37
C TYR A 133 -5.81 17.68 8.42
N ALA A 134 -6.88 16.89 8.31
CA ALA A 134 -6.96 15.80 7.35
C ALA A 134 -6.85 16.32 5.90
N GLU A 135 -7.60 17.39 5.59
CA GLU A 135 -7.58 18.08 4.30
C GLU A 135 -6.18 18.60 3.97
N PHE A 136 -5.54 19.31 4.90
CA PHE A 136 -4.16 19.78 4.74
C PHE A 136 -3.17 18.65 4.41
N ARG A 137 -3.33 17.47 5.04
CA ARG A 137 -2.45 16.31 4.82
C ARG A 137 -2.63 15.66 3.45
N THR A 138 -3.78 15.84 2.80
CA THR A 138 -3.97 15.36 1.43
C THR A 138 -3.04 16.06 0.44
N ASN A 139 -2.58 17.29 0.75
CA ASN A 139 -1.71 18.10 -0.10
C ASN A 139 -2.22 18.18 -1.55
N GLU A 140 -3.54 18.43 -1.70
CA GLU A 140 -4.25 18.50 -2.98
C GLU A 140 -4.16 17.22 -3.83
N ASN A 141 -3.74 16.10 -3.24
CA ASN A 141 -3.76 14.82 -3.94
C ASN A 141 -5.22 14.35 -4.09
N LYS A 142 -5.66 14.25 -5.35
CA LYS A 142 -7.03 13.86 -5.70
C LYS A 142 -7.50 12.55 -5.04
N GLN A 143 -6.67 11.51 -5.02
CA GLN A 143 -7.04 10.22 -4.42
C GLN A 143 -7.23 10.31 -2.90
N LEU A 144 -6.39 11.10 -2.22
CA LEU A 144 -6.51 11.32 -0.78
C LEU A 144 -7.69 12.24 -0.43
N LEU A 145 -8.00 13.22 -1.28
CA LEU A 145 -9.19 14.06 -1.16
C LEU A 145 -10.48 13.24 -1.34
N GLU A 146 -10.52 12.37 -2.35
CA GLU A 146 -11.63 11.43 -2.56
C GLU A 146 -11.82 10.49 -1.36
N HIS A 147 -10.72 9.96 -0.81
CA HIS A 147 -10.75 9.15 0.41
C HIS A 147 -11.26 9.94 1.63
N LEU A 148 -10.86 11.21 1.77
CA LEU A 148 -11.34 12.07 2.85
C LEU A 148 -12.84 12.38 2.74
N VAL A 149 -13.34 12.61 1.52
CA VAL A 149 -14.78 12.76 1.24
C VAL A 149 -15.55 11.52 1.63
N TYR A 150 -15.03 10.33 1.31
CA TYR A 150 -15.62 9.06 1.72
C TYR A 150 -15.68 8.93 3.26
N LEU A 151 -14.57 9.18 3.95
CA LEU A 151 -14.52 9.14 5.42
C LEU A 151 -15.51 10.11 6.07
N ALA A 152 -15.68 11.32 5.51
CA ALA A 152 -16.65 12.29 6.00
C ALA A 152 -18.10 11.79 5.85
N ARG A 153 -18.44 11.14 4.74
CA ARG A 153 -19.78 10.56 4.53
C ARG A 153 -20.07 9.40 5.47
N GLU A 154 -19.14 8.46 5.59
CA GLU A 154 -19.28 7.30 6.48
C GLU A 154 -19.37 7.71 7.96
N ALA A 155 -18.63 8.76 8.36
CA ALA A 155 -18.70 9.31 9.70
C ALA A 155 -19.97 10.14 9.97
N GLY A 156 -20.88 10.29 8.99
CA GLY A 156 -22.14 11.01 9.14
C GLY A 156 -22.03 12.53 9.01
N TYR A 157 -21.00 13.03 8.33
CA TYR A 157 -20.77 14.47 8.05
C TYR A 157 -20.94 14.79 6.55
N PRO A 158 -22.15 14.65 5.98
CA PRO A 158 -22.39 14.87 4.55
C PRO A 158 -22.14 16.34 4.13
N GLU A 159 -22.39 17.30 5.02
CA GLU A 159 -22.12 18.72 4.76
C GLU A 159 -20.63 18.99 4.52
N LYS A 160 -19.75 18.33 5.29
CA LYS A 160 -18.29 18.45 5.11
C LYS A 160 -17.84 17.78 3.81
N ALA A 161 -18.45 16.64 3.46
CA ALA A 161 -18.17 15.97 2.18
C ALA A 161 -18.55 16.87 0.99
N ASP A 162 -19.71 17.52 1.04
CA ASP A 162 -20.17 18.42 -0.03
C ASP A 162 -19.32 19.70 -0.13
N GLU A 163 -18.85 20.23 1.00
CA GLU A 163 -17.88 21.34 1.03
C GLU A 163 -16.59 20.97 0.29
N LEU A 164 -15.98 19.83 0.66
CA LEU A 164 -14.75 19.33 0.03
C LEU A 164 -14.93 19.09 -1.47
N CYS A 165 -16.07 18.52 -1.89
CA CYS A 165 -16.38 18.31 -3.30
C CYS A 165 -16.44 19.63 -4.10
N LYS A 166 -17.11 20.65 -3.54
CA LYS A 166 -17.25 21.97 -4.17
C LYS A 166 -15.92 22.72 -4.23
N GLN A 167 -15.15 22.71 -3.14
CA GLN A 167 -13.90 23.46 -3.01
C GLN A 167 -12.84 22.97 -4.00
N TYR A 168 -12.75 21.66 -4.22
CA TYR A 168 -11.73 21.06 -5.07
C TYR A 168 -12.20 20.75 -6.49
N THR A 169 -13.38 21.26 -6.90
CA THR A 169 -14.00 20.97 -8.20
C THR A 169 -13.94 19.47 -8.51
N LEU A 170 -14.32 18.64 -7.52
CA LEU A 170 -14.42 17.18 -7.69
C LEU A 170 -15.69 16.82 -8.50
N ASP A 171 -16.01 17.64 -9.50
CA ASP A 171 -17.11 17.45 -10.44
C ASP A 171 -16.79 16.26 -11.32
N GLY A 172 -17.58 15.19 -11.16
CA GLY A 172 -17.37 13.92 -11.85
C GLY A 172 -16.92 12.76 -10.97
N VAL A 173 -16.84 12.93 -9.63
CA VAL A 173 -16.72 11.79 -8.69
C VAL A 173 -18.09 11.14 -8.51
N GLY A 174 -18.61 10.59 -9.60
CA GLY A 174 -19.40 9.38 -9.51
C GLY A 174 -18.44 8.30 -9.02
N VAL A 175 -18.39 8.13 -7.70
CA VAL A 175 -17.82 6.97 -6.98
C VAL A 175 -16.57 6.41 -7.65
N ALA A 176 -15.41 7.05 -7.47
CA ALA A 176 -14.12 6.41 -7.70
C ALA A 176 -13.92 5.35 -6.61
N LYS A 177 -14.55 4.22 -6.85
CA LYS A 177 -14.48 2.96 -6.13
C LYS A 177 -13.03 2.46 -6.07
N SER A 178 -12.40 2.46 -4.90
CA SER A 178 -11.04 1.93 -4.71
C SER A 178 -11.07 0.68 -3.83
N GLN A 179 -10.59 -0.41 -4.42
CA GLN A 179 -10.22 -1.71 -3.83
C GLN A 179 -11.39 -2.56 -3.29
N GLY A 180 -11.73 -3.61 -4.07
CA GLY A 180 -12.73 -4.63 -3.72
C GLY A 180 -14.13 -4.35 -4.28
N ASP A 181 -14.23 -3.42 -5.22
CA ASP A 181 -15.50 -2.84 -5.60
C ASP A 181 -16.21 -3.65 -6.70
N ILE A 182 -17.39 -4.11 -6.35
CA ILE A 182 -18.36 -4.65 -7.30
C ILE A 182 -18.95 -3.45 -8.06
N GLU A 183 -18.63 -3.32 -9.34
CA GLU A 183 -19.15 -2.30 -10.24
C GLU A 183 -20.29 -2.87 -11.09
N GLN A 184 -21.48 -2.29 -10.96
CA GLN A 184 -22.58 -2.59 -11.86
C GLN A 184 -22.37 -1.83 -13.18
N VAL A 185 -22.43 -2.55 -14.29
CA VAL A 185 -22.20 -2.03 -15.63
C VAL A 185 -23.52 -2.13 -16.40
N ASP A 186 -24.16 -0.99 -16.61
CA ASP A 186 -25.45 -0.84 -17.30
C ASP A 186 -25.41 0.25 -18.40
N ASN A 187 -24.24 0.82 -18.67
CA ASN A 187 -24.05 1.90 -19.64
C ASN A 187 -22.68 1.85 -20.34
N PRO A 188 -22.48 2.61 -21.45
CA PRO A 188 -21.23 2.58 -22.22
C PRO A 188 -19.99 3.03 -21.44
N ALA A 189 -20.14 3.97 -20.50
CA ALA A 189 -19.02 4.43 -19.69
C ALA A 189 -18.51 3.34 -18.75
N GLY A 190 -19.43 2.54 -18.17
CA GLY A 190 -19.08 1.36 -17.39
C GLY A 190 -18.41 0.27 -18.23
N LEU A 191 -18.89 0.05 -19.46
CA LEU A 191 -18.26 -0.91 -20.39
C LEU A 191 -16.82 -0.52 -20.74
N GLU A 192 -16.56 0.77 -20.96
CA GLU A 192 -15.21 1.24 -21.27
C GLU A 192 -14.27 1.15 -20.06
N ARG A 193 -14.76 1.44 -18.85
CA ARG A 193 -13.97 1.25 -17.62
C ARG A 193 -13.65 -0.23 -17.39
N ALA A 194 -14.62 -1.12 -17.55
CA ALA A 194 -14.42 -2.55 -17.45
C ALA A 194 -13.36 -3.02 -18.45
N ARG A 195 -13.46 -2.59 -19.71
CA ARG A 195 -12.48 -2.91 -20.77
C ARG A 195 -11.06 -2.48 -20.38
N LEU A 196 -10.87 -1.21 -20.02
CA LEU A 196 -9.55 -0.66 -19.66
C LEU A 196 -8.96 -1.38 -18.44
N CYS A 197 -9.78 -1.67 -17.43
CA CYS A 197 -9.33 -2.41 -16.25
C CYS A 197 -8.89 -3.84 -16.58
N ILE A 198 -9.69 -4.55 -17.39
CA ILE A 198 -9.47 -5.95 -17.73
C ILE A 198 -8.28 -6.12 -18.70
N GLU A 199 -8.09 -5.20 -19.65
CA GLU A 199 -6.99 -5.27 -20.63
C GLU A 199 -5.60 -5.21 -19.99
N GLU A 200 -5.47 -4.60 -18.81
CA GLU A 200 -4.23 -4.58 -18.04
C GLU A 200 -3.99 -5.87 -17.23
N CYS A 201 -4.97 -6.77 -17.17
CA CYS A 201 -4.91 -7.97 -16.35
C CYS A 201 -4.36 -9.16 -17.14
N ASN A 202 -3.54 -10.00 -16.48
CA ASN A 202 -3.07 -11.26 -17.07
C ASN A 202 -4.08 -12.40 -16.92
N VAL A 203 -4.89 -12.36 -15.86
CA VAL A 203 -5.88 -13.38 -15.52
C VAL A 203 -7.18 -12.70 -15.08
N ILE A 204 -8.31 -13.23 -15.55
CA ILE A 204 -9.65 -12.83 -15.11
C ILE A 204 -10.51 -14.05 -14.80
N GLY A 205 -11.46 -13.88 -13.89
CA GLY A 205 -12.59 -14.79 -13.69
C GLY A 205 -13.80 -14.32 -14.50
N VAL A 206 -14.52 -15.24 -15.11
CA VAL A 206 -15.76 -14.97 -15.87
C VAL A 206 -16.83 -15.95 -15.41
N ASP A 207 -17.98 -15.42 -15.02
CA ASP A 207 -19.17 -16.21 -14.64
C ASP A 207 -20.45 -15.60 -15.22
N CYS A 208 -21.50 -16.40 -15.39
CA CYS A 208 -22.74 -16.00 -16.06
C CYS A 208 -23.98 -16.55 -15.37
N GLU A 209 -24.90 -15.65 -15.04
CA GLU A 209 -26.18 -15.98 -14.42
C GLU A 209 -27.33 -15.87 -15.43
N TRP A 210 -28.18 -16.89 -15.45
CA TRP A 210 -29.23 -17.08 -16.44
C TRP A 210 -30.62 -16.87 -15.82
N LYS A 211 -31.55 -16.23 -16.54
CA LYS A 211 -32.94 -16.13 -16.07
C LYS A 211 -33.64 -17.49 -16.13
N PRO A 212 -34.07 -18.09 -15.01
CA PRO A 212 -34.79 -19.36 -15.04
C PRO A 212 -36.15 -19.18 -15.74
N LYS A 213 -36.47 -20.06 -16.70
CA LYS A 213 -37.81 -20.13 -17.30
C LYS A 213 -38.41 -21.51 -17.06
N TYR A 214 -39.56 -21.53 -16.39
CA TYR A 214 -40.27 -22.76 -15.97
C TYR A 214 -41.18 -23.36 -17.07
N VAL A 215 -41.10 -22.87 -18.31
CA VAL A 215 -41.96 -23.34 -19.42
C VAL A 215 -41.18 -24.29 -20.32
N LYS A 216 -41.54 -25.57 -20.28
CA LYS A 216 -40.92 -26.65 -21.05
C LYS A 216 -41.09 -26.39 -22.56
N GLY A 217 -39.98 -26.20 -23.28
CA GLY A 217 -39.96 -26.09 -24.74
C GLY A 217 -39.73 -24.68 -25.33
N SER A 218 -39.48 -23.65 -24.52
CA SER A 218 -39.11 -22.32 -25.05
C SER A 218 -37.64 -22.25 -25.51
N LYS A 219 -37.37 -21.56 -26.63
CA LYS A 219 -36.02 -21.28 -27.18
C LYS A 219 -35.05 -20.71 -26.13
N HIS A 220 -33.75 -20.98 -26.35
CA HIS A 220 -32.57 -20.69 -25.51
C HIS A 220 -32.74 -19.62 -24.42
N VAL A 221 -32.35 -19.97 -23.19
CA VAL A 221 -32.29 -19.06 -22.06
C VAL A 221 -31.27 -17.97 -22.36
N LYS A 222 -31.65 -16.69 -22.28
CA LYS A 222 -30.70 -15.58 -22.41
C LYS A 222 -29.90 -15.46 -21.12
N VAL A 223 -28.58 -15.26 -21.22
CA VAL A 223 -27.77 -14.82 -20.08
C VAL A 223 -28.35 -13.49 -19.63
N SER A 224 -28.60 -13.36 -18.33
CA SER A 224 -29.11 -12.12 -17.76
C SER A 224 -27.99 -11.23 -17.23
N ILE A 225 -26.99 -11.82 -16.61
CA ILE A 225 -25.90 -11.12 -15.95
C ILE A 225 -24.60 -11.84 -16.30
N MET A 226 -23.56 -11.08 -16.58
CA MET A 226 -22.19 -11.60 -16.68
C MET A 226 -21.33 -10.92 -15.64
N GLN A 227 -20.57 -11.72 -14.90
CA GLN A 227 -19.62 -11.26 -13.91
C GLN A 227 -18.21 -11.43 -14.48
N ILE A 228 -17.40 -10.37 -14.39
CA ILE A 228 -15.99 -10.42 -14.76
C ILE A 228 -15.17 -9.91 -13.60
N SER A 229 -14.40 -10.80 -12.97
CA SER A 229 -13.55 -10.48 -11.83
C SER A 229 -12.09 -10.37 -12.25
N SER A 230 -11.40 -9.36 -11.76
CA SER A 230 -9.94 -9.24 -11.80
C SER A 230 -9.37 -9.20 -10.37
N GLU A 231 -8.05 -9.08 -10.25
CA GLU A 231 -7.41 -8.80 -8.95
C GLU A 231 -7.82 -7.42 -8.37
N LYS A 232 -8.33 -6.51 -9.21
CA LYS A 232 -8.62 -5.12 -8.84
C LYS A 232 -10.10 -4.86 -8.56
N ALA A 233 -11.02 -5.51 -9.30
CA ALA A 233 -12.45 -5.23 -9.26
C ALA A 233 -13.32 -6.39 -9.78
N VAL A 234 -14.64 -6.34 -9.51
CA VAL A 234 -15.63 -7.24 -10.10
C VAL A 234 -16.66 -6.43 -10.87
N PHE A 235 -16.80 -6.68 -12.17
CA PHE A 235 -17.79 -6.03 -13.01
C PHE A 235 -19.01 -6.93 -13.17
N ILE A 236 -20.19 -6.43 -12.82
CA ILE A 236 -21.48 -7.09 -13.02
C ILE A 236 -22.20 -6.41 -14.18
N LEU A 237 -22.17 -7.04 -15.34
CA LEU A 237 -22.77 -6.55 -16.57
C LEU A 237 -24.24 -6.98 -16.63
N ASP A 238 -25.15 -6.01 -16.74
CA ASP A 238 -26.56 -6.25 -17.04
C ASP A 238 -26.72 -6.49 -18.54
N LEU A 239 -26.57 -7.75 -18.97
CA LEU A 239 -26.61 -8.11 -20.38
C LEU A 239 -28.00 -7.91 -21.00
N ILE A 240 -29.07 -7.85 -20.21
CA ILE A 240 -30.41 -7.62 -20.74
C ILE A 240 -30.50 -6.18 -21.23
N ASN A 241 -30.27 -5.24 -20.33
CA ASN A 241 -30.38 -3.81 -20.64
C ASN A 241 -29.31 -3.40 -21.68
N LEU A 242 -28.06 -3.84 -21.50
CA LEU A 242 -26.98 -3.49 -22.43
C LEU A 242 -27.18 -4.05 -23.85
N SER A 243 -27.81 -5.23 -24.00
CA SER A 243 -28.09 -5.81 -25.32
C SER A 243 -29.21 -5.09 -26.07
N GLU A 244 -30.10 -4.42 -25.35
CA GLU A 244 -31.21 -3.66 -25.92
C GLU A 244 -30.78 -2.22 -26.21
N ASP A 245 -30.14 -1.57 -25.24
CA ASP A 245 -29.81 -0.15 -25.30
C ASP A 245 -28.51 0.13 -26.07
N GLU A 246 -27.49 -0.70 -25.86
CA GLU A 246 -26.11 -0.41 -26.29
C GLU A 246 -25.36 -1.61 -26.94
N PRO A 247 -25.99 -2.32 -27.92
CA PRO A 247 -25.49 -3.61 -28.41
C PRO A 247 -24.11 -3.53 -29.05
N LYS A 248 -23.79 -2.44 -29.76
CA LYS A 248 -22.47 -2.26 -30.41
C LYS A 248 -21.35 -2.05 -29.39
N SER A 249 -21.63 -1.28 -28.35
CA SER A 249 -20.68 -0.97 -27.27
C SER A 249 -20.40 -2.24 -26.47
N LEU A 250 -21.45 -3.00 -26.17
CA LEU A 250 -21.36 -4.30 -25.50
C LEU A 250 -20.55 -5.30 -26.33
N ASP A 251 -20.89 -5.49 -27.62
CA ASP A 251 -20.19 -6.42 -28.51
C ASP A 251 -18.70 -6.09 -28.60
N LYS A 252 -18.35 -4.80 -28.77
CA LYS A 252 -16.96 -4.37 -28.84
C LYS A 252 -16.22 -4.68 -27.55
N CYS A 253 -16.81 -4.36 -26.40
CA CYS A 253 -16.20 -4.62 -25.09
C CYS A 253 -15.95 -6.12 -24.88
N LEU A 254 -16.96 -6.96 -25.10
CA LEU A 254 -16.84 -8.41 -24.94
C LEU A 254 -15.85 -9.02 -25.95
N GLN A 255 -15.82 -8.55 -27.20
CA GLN A 255 -14.83 -9.00 -28.18
C GLN A 255 -13.40 -8.69 -27.73
N CYS A 256 -13.13 -7.47 -27.24
CA CYS A 256 -11.82 -7.10 -26.73
C CYS A 256 -11.39 -8.01 -25.59
N ILE A 257 -12.28 -8.27 -24.63
CA ILE A 257 -11.97 -9.08 -23.44
C ILE A 257 -11.84 -10.56 -23.82
N LEU A 258 -12.88 -11.15 -24.42
CA LEU A 258 -12.97 -12.59 -24.63
C LEU A 258 -12.00 -13.08 -25.72
N HIS A 259 -11.79 -12.32 -26.79
CA HIS A 259 -10.87 -12.70 -27.86
C HIS A 259 -9.39 -12.37 -27.59
N SER A 260 -9.08 -11.63 -26.51
CA SER A 260 -7.69 -11.34 -26.18
C SER A 260 -6.89 -12.63 -25.91
N SER A 261 -5.79 -12.84 -26.63
CA SER A 261 -4.89 -13.98 -26.38
C SER A 261 -3.91 -13.73 -25.23
N SER A 262 -3.79 -12.48 -24.74
CA SER A 262 -2.89 -12.12 -23.64
C SER A 262 -3.52 -12.32 -22.26
N ILE A 263 -4.85 -12.48 -22.20
CA ILE A 263 -5.60 -12.61 -20.94
C ILE A 263 -6.05 -14.07 -20.80
N LEU A 264 -5.63 -14.72 -19.70
CA LEU A 264 -6.15 -16.02 -19.30
C LEU A 264 -7.53 -15.84 -18.65
N LYS A 265 -8.54 -16.56 -19.16
CA LYS A 265 -9.90 -16.54 -18.59
C LYS A 265 -10.14 -17.82 -17.81
N LEU A 266 -10.52 -17.67 -16.56
CA LEU A 266 -10.93 -18.74 -15.66
C LEU A 266 -12.45 -18.65 -15.49
N GLY A 267 -13.15 -19.78 -15.50
CA GLY A 267 -14.59 -19.86 -15.28
C GLY A 267 -14.95 -21.27 -14.82
N GLU A 268 -16.15 -21.41 -14.25
CA GLU A 268 -16.74 -22.71 -13.89
C GLU A 268 -17.63 -23.27 -15.02
#